data_AF-S4H4U2-F1
#
_entry.id   AF-S4H4U2-F1
#
_cell.length_a   1.000
_cell.length_b   1.000
_cell.length_c   1.000
_cell.angle_alpha   90.00
_cell.angle_beta   90.00
_cell.angle_gamma   90.00
#
_symmetry.space_group_name_H-M   'P 1'
#
loop_
_entity.id
_entity.type
_entity.pdbx_description
1 polymer ?
#
loop_
_entity_poly.entity_id
_entity_poly.type
_entity_poly.pdbx_seq_one_letter_code
_entity_poly.pdbx_strand_id
1 'polypeptide(L)' 'MTLQDAHNVQDAHIFYDYAKNPLSKAKESQVISGKNWRITLITDSLVRLEWSESGEFVDAPTQTVVRRNFEAGTQFA' A
#
# COMPACT_ATOMS: atom_id res chain seq x y z
N MET A 1 -16.77 31.93 1.79
CA MET A 1 -16.62 30.46 1.72
C MET A 1 -17.95 29.88 2.14
N THR A 2 -18.72 29.37 1.18
CA THR A 2 -20.04 28.81 1.45
C THR A 2 -19.87 27.40 2.02
N LEU A 3 -20.88 26.87 2.72
CA LEU A 3 -20.85 25.54 3.33
C LEU A 3 -20.55 24.42 2.32
N GLN A 4 -20.82 24.64 1.03
CA GLN A 4 -20.47 23.74 -0.07
C GLN A 4 -18.96 23.66 -0.34
N ASP A 5 -18.21 24.74 -0.09
CA ASP A 5 -16.75 24.75 -0.27
C ASP A 5 -16.05 23.95 0.84
N ALA A 6 -16.60 23.93 2.06
CA ALA A 6 -16.03 23.20 3.19
C ALA A 6 -16.14 21.67 3.03
N HIS A 7 -17.27 21.18 2.50
CA HIS A 7 -17.46 19.75 2.20
C HIS A 7 -16.53 19.26 1.09
N ASN A 8 -16.34 20.07 0.04
CA ASN A 8 -15.49 19.72 -1.10
C ASN A 8 -13.99 19.66 -0.72
N VAL A 9 -13.56 20.45 0.26
CA VAL A 9 -12.20 20.38 0.83
C VAL A 9 -12.04 19.10 1.67
N GLN A 10 -13.04 18.71 2.46
CA GLN A 10 -13.01 17.48 3.27
C GLN A 10 -12.95 16.20 2.42
N ASP A 11 -13.66 16.15 1.30
CA ASP A 11 -13.68 14.97 0.40
C ASP A 11 -12.32 14.76 -0.30
N ALA A 12 -11.60 15.84 -0.64
CA ALA A 12 -10.26 15.73 -1.22
C ALA A 12 -9.22 15.19 -0.21
N HIS A 13 -9.40 15.47 1.09
CA HIS A 13 -8.50 15.00 2.13
C HIS A 13 -8.50 13.47 2.25
N ILE A 14 -9.65 12.79 2.08
CA ILE A 14 -9.72 11.33 2.27
C ILE A 14 -8.83 10.58 1.28
N PHE A 15 -8.81 11.03 0.01
CA PHE A 15 -8.02 10.40 -1.04
C PHE A 15 -6.54 10.75 -0.92
N TYR A 16 -6.24 11.96 -0.49
CA TYR A 16 -4.86 12.41 -0.25
C TYR A 16 -4.23 11.65 0.92
N ASP A 17 -4.95 11.55 2.05
CA ASP A 17 -4.48 10.83 3.24
C ASP A 17 -4.32 9.33 2.95
N TYR A 18 -5.23 8.78 2.15
CA TYR A 18 -5.12 7.41 1.64
C TYR A 18 -3.86 7.21 0.79
N ALA A 19 -3.62 8.11 -0.16
CA ALA A 19 -2.45 8.04 -1.04
C ALA A 19 -1.11 8.21 -0.29
N LYS A 20 -1.15 8.86 0.88
CA LYS A 20 0.03 9.14 1.72
C LYS A 20 0.17 8.20 2.91
N ASN A 21 -0.70 7.20 3.06
CA ASN A 21 -0.66 6.30 4.20
C ASN A 21 0.62 5.43 4.17
N PRO A 22 1.52 5.55 5.17
CA PRO A 22 2.77 4.79 5.20
C PRO A 22 2.56 3.27 5.34
N LEU A 23 1.38 2.83 5.81
CA LEU A 23 1.03 1.41 5.94
C LEU A 23 0.67 0.76 4.59
N SER A 24 0.52 1.57 3.53
CA SER A 24 0.32 1.06 2.17
C SER A 24 1.57 0.36 1.63
N LYS A 25 2.77 0.75 2.08
CA LYS A 25 4.04 0.08 1.75
C LYS A 25 4.27 -1.12 2.67
N ALA A 26 4.83 -2.21 2.14
CA ALA A 26 5.27 -3.34 2.96
C ALA A 26 6.53 -2.99 3.77
N LYS A 27 6.84 -3.74 4.83
CA LYS A 27 8.13 -3.61 5.52
C LYS A 27 9.23 -4.15 4.61
N GLU A 28 10.41 -3.52 4.60
CA GLU A 28 11.56 -4.01 3.82
C GLU A 28 11.93 -5.45 4.17
N SER A 29 11.78 -5.84 5.45
CA SER A 29 12.02 -7.22 5.91
C SER A 29 11.06 -8.26 5.32
N GLN A 30 9.96 -7.83 4.68
CA GLN A 30 8.97 -8.70 4.04
C GLN A 30 9.22 -8.85 2.53
N VAL A 31 10.23 -8.18 1.99
CA VAL A 31 10.50 -8.13 0.56
C VAL A 31 11.73 -8.97 0.22
N ILE A 32 11.58 -9.83 -0.79
CA ILE A 32 12.65 -10.61 -1.38
C ILE A 32 12.64 -10.31 -2.88
N SER A 33 13.79 -9.97 -3.46
CA SER A 33 13.86 -9.54 -4.87
C SER A 33 15.08 -10.09 -5.59
N GLY A 34 14.94 -10.25 -6.91
CA GLY A 34 16.03 -10.44 -7.85
C GLY A 34 16.06 -9.32 -8.89
N LYS A 35 16.79 -9.53 -9.99
CA LYS A 35 16.96 -8.51 -11.04
C LYS A 35 15.63 -8.00 -11.63
N ASN A 36 14.68 -8.89 -11.86
CA ASN A 36 13.44 -8.60 -12.59
C ASN A 36 12.16 -9.00 -11.85
N TRP A 37 12.30 -9.50 -10.62
CA TRP A 37 11.17 -10.01 -9.86
C TRP A 37 11.24 -9.54 -8.40
N ARG A 38 10.06 -9.41 -7.79
CA ARG A 38 9.90 -9.10 -6.38
C ARG A 38 8.77 -9.94 -5.78
N ILE A 39 9.05 -10.53 -4.62
CA ILE A 39 8.10 -11.28 -3.81
C ILE A 39 7.94 -10.51 -2.50
N THR A 40 6.70 -10.22 -2.12
CA THR A 40 6.38 -9.58 -0.84
C THR A 40 5.49 -10.50 -0.01
N LEU A 41 5.96 -10.87 1.18
CA LEU A 41 5.19 -11.63 2.17
C LEU A 41 4.34 -10.66 3.00
N ILE A 42 3.08 -10.48 2.62
CA ILE A 42 2.19 -9.50 3.27
C ILE A 42 1.71 -10.04 4.63
N THR A 43 1.34 -11.32 4.67
CA THR A 43 1.02 -12.10 5.87
C THR A 43 1.48 -13.55 5.69
N ASP A 44 1.30 -14.40 6.69
CA ASP A 44 1.58 -15.84 6.61
C ASP A 44 0.76 -16.58 5.54
N SER A 45 -0.33 -15.98 5.05
CA SER A 45 -1.23 -16.58 4.06
C SER A 45 -1.49 -15.70 2.82
N LEU A 46 -0.78 -14.56 2.68
CA LEU A 46 -0.91 -13.67 1.53
C LEU A 46 0.46 -13.24 1.00
N VAL A 47 0.74 -13.62 -0.25
CA VAL A 47 1.95 -13.25 -0.97
C VAL A 47 1.61 -12.42 -2.20
N ARG A 48 2.45 -11.42 -2.50
CA ARG A 48 2.41 -10.66 -3.74
C ARG A 48 3.61 -11.04 -4.60
N LEU A 49 3.36 -11.32 -5.87
CA LEU A 49 4.37 -11.63 -6.88
C LEU A 49 4.38 -10.51 -7.91
N GLU A 50 5.56 -10.00 -8.24
CA GLU A 50 5.74 -8.90 -9.18
C GLU A 50 6.88 -9.22 -10.14
N TRP A 51 6.69 -8.85 -11.41
CA TRP A 51 7.70 -8.89 -12.46
C TRP A 51 7.82 -7.52 -13.12
N SER A 52 9.04 -7.13 -13.48
CA SER A 52 9.34 -5.92 -14.23
C SER A 52 10.47 -6.17 -15.21
N GLU A 53 10.27 -5.84 -16.48
CA GLU A 53 11.29 -6.01 -17.53
C GLU A 53 12.49 -5.09 -17.29
N SER A 54 12.25 -3.87 -16.76
CA SER A 54 13.32 -2.93 -16.38
C SER A 54 13.93 -3.22 -15.00
N GLY A 55 13.28 -4.06 -14.19
CA GLY A 55 13.67 -4.28 -12.79
C GLY A 55 13.22 -3.15 -11.84
N GLU A 56 12.49 -2.17 -12.33
CA GLU A 56 11.96 -1.07 -11.52
C GLU A 56 10.59 -1.42 -10.93
N PHE A 57 10.37 -1.08 -9.66
CA PHE A 57 9.12 -1.32 -8.93
C PHE A 57 8.58 -0.03 -8.31
N VAL A 58 7.25 0.12 -8.28
CA VAL A 58 6.57 1.28 -7.71
C VAL A 58 5.77 0.87 -6.49
N ASP A 59 6.08 1.47 -5.35
CA ASP A 59 5.40 1.24 -4.07
C ASP A 59 4.33 2.29 -3.79
N ALA A 60 3.50 2.55 -4.80
CA ALA A 60 2.33 3.40 -4.66
C ALA A 60 1.13 2.60 -4.10
N PRO A 61 0.20 3.26 -3.39
CA PRO A 61 -1.10 2.67 -3.10
C PRO A 61 -1.80 2.31 -4.41
N THR A 62 -2.49 1.17 -4.42
CA THR A 62 -3.34 0.79 -5.55
C THR A 62 -4.80 1.06 -5.18
N GLN A 63 -5.69 1.13 -6.17
CA GLN A 63 -7.12 1.33 -5.89
C GLN A 63 -7.71 0.24 -4.99
N THR A 64 -7.19 -0.99 -5.06
CA THR A 64 -7.76 -2.16 -4.38
C THR A 64 -6.99 -2.62 -3.14
N VAL A 65 -5.68 -2.31 -3.03
CA VAL A 65 -4.84 -2.76 -1.91
C VAL A 65 -4.33 -1.55 -1.13
N VAL A 66 -4.95 -1.38 0.04
CA VAL A 66 -4.85 -0.19 0.89
C VAL A 66 -3.70 -0.29 1.92
N ARG A 67 -3.34 -1.53 2.31
CA ARG A 67 -2.40 -1.83 3.39
C ARG A 67 -1.59 -3.07 3.05
N ARG A 68 -0.28 -2.99 3.26
CA ARG A 68 0.67 -4.10 3.08
C ARG A 68 1.56 -4.32 4.31
N ASN A 69 1.70 -3.30 5.14
CA ASN A 69 2.32 -3.40 6.45
C ASN A 69 1.23 -3.69 7.50
N PHE A 70 1.19 -4.95 7.93
CA PHE A 70 0.37 -5.39 9.05
C PHE A 70 1.22 -5.46 10.33
N GLU A 71 0.58 -5.18 11.46
CA GLU A 71 1.20 -5.38 12.78
C GLU A 71 1.38 -6.88 13.04
N ALA A 72 2.50 -7.25 13.66
CA ALA A 72 2.74 -8.63 14.05
C ALA A 72 1.83 -8.94 15.23
N GLY A 73 0.69 -9.58 14.98
CA GLY A 73 -0.27 -9.92 16.04
C GLY A 73 -1.74 -9.94 15.65
N THR A 74 -2.11 -9.57 14.42
CA THR A 74 -3.48 -9.85 13.93
C THR A 74 -3.59 -11.34 13.62
N GLN A 75 -3.75 -12.14 14.67
CA GLN A 75 -4.32 -13.47 14.56
C GLN A 75 -5.77 -13.30 14.09
N PHE A 76 -6.13 -13.95 13.00
CA PHE A 76 -7.53 -14.19 12.70
C PHE A 76 -8.06 -15.10 13.82
N ALA A 77 -8.89 -14.54 14.70
CA ALA A 77 -9.71 -15.31 15.62
C ALA A 77 -10.91 -15.90 14.87
#